data_AF-A0A128F2F7-F1
#
_entry.id   AF-A0A128F2F7-F1
#
_cell.length_a   1.000
_cell.length_b   1.000
_cell.length_c   1.000
_cell.angle_alpha   90.00
_cell.angle_beta   90.00
_cell.angle_gamma   90.00
#
_symmetry.space_group_name_H-M   'P 1'
#
loop_
_entity.id
_entity.type
_entity.pdbx_description
1 polymer ?
#
loop_
_entity_poly.entity_id
_entity_poly.type
_entity_poly.pdbx_seq_one_letter_code
_entity_poly.pdbx_strand_id
1 'polypeptide(L)' 'MPLVACPVCEKQVSKRALSCPGCGEPDPARYHSRNTWLSRLFWLLVWIGIGAAVWYKVIPLVMDIFKQ' A
#
# COMPACT_ATOMS: atom_id res chain seq x y z
N MET A 1 -28.62 -6.17 3.38
CA MET A 1 -27.79 -5.86 2.19
C MET A 1 -26.55 -5.13 2.66
N PRO A 2 -25.31 -5.52 2.29
CA PRO A 2 -24.11 -4.82 2.74
C PRO A 2 -23.98 -3.46 2.03
N LEU A 3 -24.01 -2.37 2.80
CA LEU A 3 -23.68 -1.03 2.33
C LEU A 3 -22.18 -0.79 2.57
N VAL A 4 -21.53 -0.14 1.61
CA VAL A 4 -20.13 0.28 1.68
C VAL A 4 -20.06 1.80 1.53
N ALA A 5 -19.17 2.45 2.27
CA ALA A 5 -18.94 3.89 2.12
C ALA A 5 -18.20 4.17 0.80
N CYS A 6 -18.66 5.13 0.03
CA CYS A 6 -17.94 5.61 -1.16
C CYS A 6 -16.68 6.38 -0.71
N PRO A 7 -15.48 6.10 -1.25
CA PRO A 7 -14.24 6.78 -0.84
C PRO A 7 -14.18 8.25 -1.26
N VAL A 8 -15.05 8.71 -2.18
CA VAL A 8 -15.04 10.08 -2.70
C VAL A 8 -16.04 10.98 -1.98
N CYS A 9 -17.25 10.48 -1.73
CA CYS A 9 -18.33 11.28 -1.17
C CYS A 9 -18.82 10.78 0.21
N GLU A 10 -18.21 9.72 0.74
CA GLU A 10 -18.49 9.11 2.05
C GLU A 10 -19.95 8.63 2.26
N LYS A 11 -20.80 8.75 1.23
CA LYS A 11 -22.18 8.26 1.27
C LYS A 11 -22.19 6.74 1.27
N GLN A 12 -23.17 6.16 1.98
CA GLN A 12 -23.37 4.73 2.00
C GLN A 12 -24.02 4.27 0.68
N VAL A 13 -23.36 3.37 -0.03
CA VAL A 13 -23.81 2.85 -1.32
C VAL A 13 -23.91 1.33 -1.26
N SER A 14 -24.84 0.75 -2.01
CA SER A 14 -24.90 -0.71 -2.17
C SER A 14 -23.62 -1.24 -2.80
N LYS A 15 -23.07 -2.33 -2.24
CA LYS A 15 -21.87 -3.02 -2.78
C LYS A 15 -22.04 -3.54 -4.22
N ARG A 16 -23.27 -3.59 -4.74
CA ARG A 16 -23.60 -4.03 -6.11
C ARG A 16 -23.79 -2.88 -7.11
N ALA A 17 -23.68 -1.63 -6.67
CA ALA A 17 -23.85 -0.50 -7.57
C ALA A 17 -22.63 -0.39 -8.51
N LEU A 18 -22.86 -0.35 -9.83
CA LEU A 18 -21.79 -0.15 -10.82
C LEU A 18 -21.14 1.23 -10.70
N SER A 19 -21.87 2.21 -10.19
CA SER A 19 -21.42 3.59 -10.00
C SER A 19 -22.04 4.18 -8.74
N CYS A 20 -21.32 5.11 -8.10
CA CYS A 20 -21.87 5.83 -6.96
C CYS A 20 -22.95 6.84 -7.43
N PRO A 21 -24.18 6.80 -6.92
CA PRO A 21 -25.24 7.74 -7.30
C PRO A 21 -25.01 9.17 -6.75
N GLY A 22 -24.05 9.35 -5.83
CA GLY A 22 -23.74 10.65 -5.23
C GLY A 22 -22.71 11.46 -6.01
N CYS A 23 -21.62 10.81 -6.46
CA CYS A 23 -20.48 11.48 -7.11
C CYS A 23 -20.19 10.98 -8.53
N GLY A 24 -20.79 9.87 -8.97
CA GLY A 24 -20.56 9.30 -10.30
C GLY A 24 -19.32 8.41 -10.42
N GLU A 25 -18.58 8.17 -9.33
CA GLU A 25 -17.35 7.35 -9.36
C GLU A 25 -17.66 5.90 -9.80
N PRO A 26 -16.93 5.34 -10.79
CA PRO A 26 -17.13 3.99 -11.27
C PRO A 26 -16.60 2.96 -10.25
N ASP A 27 -17.48 2.03 -9.88
CA ASP A 27 -17.27 0.86 -9.03
C ASP A 27 -16.59 1.10 -7.66
N PRO A 28 -17.36 1.35 -6.58
CA PRO A 28 -16.80 1.52 -5.24
C PRO A 28 -16.13 0.25 -4.67
N ALA A 29 -16.37 -0.94 -5.25
CA ALA A 29 -15.77 -2.18 -4.77
C ALA A 29 -14.32 -2.36 -5.24
N ARG A 30 -13.95 -1.81 -6.41
CA ARG A 30 -12.60 -1.88 -6.99
C ARG A 30 -11.59 -0.95 -6.33
N TYR A 31 -12.03 0.12 -5.65
CA TYR A 31 -11.11 1.06 -4.99
C TYR A 31 -10.30 0.39 -3.87
N HIS A 32 -10.93 -0.50 -3.09
CA HIS A 32 -10.29 -1.07 -1.91
C HIS A 32 -9.10 -2.00 -2.26
N SER A 33 -9.14 -2.71 -3.39
CA SER A 33 -8.06 -3.62 -3.79
C SER A 33 -6.82 -2.89 -4.31
N ARG A 34 -6.97 -1.66 -4.82
CA ARG A 34 -5.85 -0.90 -5.38
C ARG A 34 -4.92 -0.33 -4.30
N ASN A 35 -5.48 0.14 -3.18
CA ASN A 35 -4.68 0.75 -2.12
C ASN A 35 -3.83 -0.27 -1.34
N THR A 36 -4.34 -1.49 -1.16
CA THR A 36 -3.60 -2.55 -0.45
C THR A 36 -2.38 -3.01 -1.26
N TRP A 37 -2.50 -3.07 -2.58
CA TRP A 37 -1.38 -3.44 -3.46
C TRP A 37 -0.27 -2.37 -3.49
N LEU A 38 -0.64 -1.08 -3.58
CA LEU A 38 0.31 0.05 -3.52
C LEU A 38 1.06 0.09 -2.17
N SER A 39 0.35 -0.11 -1.05
CA SER A 39 0.99 -0.13 0.27
C SER A 39 2.01 -1.26 0.41
N ARG A 40 1.72 -2.44 -0.16
CA ARG A 40 2.65 -3.59 -0.17
C ARG A 40 3.91 -3.28 -0.97
N LEU A 41 3.77 -2.69 -2.15
CA LEU A 41 4.91 -2.29 -2.97
C LEU A 41 5.80 -1.26 -2.27
N PHE A 42 5.19 -0.25 -1.63
CA PHE A 42 5.92 0.75 -0.86
C PHE A 42 6.74 0.10 0.25
N TRP A 43 6.12 -0.75 1.07
CA TRP A 43 6.83 -1.47 2.13
C TRP A 43 7.95 -2.38 1.59
N LEU A 44 7.71 -3.11 0.48
CA LEU A 44 8.75 -3.93 -0.14
C LEU A 44 9.98 -3.10 -0.56
N LEU A 45 9.78 -1.95 -1.19
CA LEU A 45 10.86 -1.05 -1.57
C LEU A 45 11.64 -0.53 -0.35
N VAL A 46 10.93 -0.19 0.73
CA VAL A 46 11.55 0.22 2.00
C VAL A 46 12.42 -0.88 2.57
N TRP A 47 11.92 -2.12 2.67
CA TRP A 47 12.70 -3.27 3.17
C TRP A 47 13.94 -3.56 2.31
N ILE A 48 13.82 -3.50 0.98
CA ILE A 48 14.94 -3.68 0.06
C ILE A 48 15.99 -2.58 0.26
N GLY A 49 15.58 -1.32 0.37
CA GLY A 49 16.48 -0.19 0.60
C GLY A 49 17.24 -0.31 1.92
N ILE A 50 16.55 -0.68 3.01
CA ILE A 50 17.18 -0.91 4.31
C ILE A 50 18.19 -2.06 4.23
N GLY A 51 17.79 -3.20 3.66
CA GLY A 51 18.67 -4.37 3.51
C GLY A 51 19.93 -4.05 2.71
N ALA A 52 19.80 -3.32 1.60
CA ALA A 52 20.93 -2.88 0.78
C ALA A 52 21.85 -1.92 1.57
N ALA A 53 21.29 -0.94 2.29
CA ALA A 53 22.07 -0.01 3.09
C ALA A 53 22.87 -0.74 4.19
N VAL A 54 22.25 -1.70 4.88
CA VAL A 54 22.92 -2.54 5.88
C VAL A 54 24.05 -3.34 5.22
N TRP A 55 23.81 -3.96 4.06
CA TRP A 55 24.83 -4.74 3.35
C TRP A 55 26.04 -3.89 2.93
N TYR A 56 25.81 -2.71 2.37
CA TYR A 56 26.90 -1.83 1.89
C TYR A 56 27.60 -1.03 2.97
N LYS A 57 26.97 -0.80 4.13
CA LYS A 57 27.54 0.06 5.19
C LYS A 57 27.97 -0.73 6.42
N VAL A 58 27.16 -1.68 6.86
CA VAL A 58 27.38 -2.39 8.14
C VAL A 58 28.34 -3.56 7.94
N ILE A 59 28.18 -4.36 6.88
CA ILE A 59 29.07 -5.50 6.63
C ILE A 59 30.53 -5.08 6.45
N PRO A 60 30.89 -4.09 5.61
CA PRO A 60 32.30 -3.70 5.50
C PRO A 60 32.85 -3.16 6.83
N LEU A 61 32.06 -2.39 7.58
CA LEU A 61 32.46 -1.85 8.87
C LEU A 61 32.69 -2.95 9.92
N VAL A 62 31.87 -4.00 9.92
CA VAL A 62 32.06 -5.18 10.76
C VAL A 62 33.31 -5.97 10.34
N MET A 63 33.51 -6.16 9.03
CA MET A 63 34.70 -6.84 8.51
C MET A 63 36.00 -6.10 8.85
N ASP A 64 35.98 -4.77 8.89
CA ASP A 64 37.12 -3.95 9.30
C ASP A 64 37.41 -4.12 10.80
N ILE A 65 36.38 -4.16 11.66
CA ILE A 65 36.53 -4.38 13.11
C ILE A 65 37.11 -5.77 13.41
N PHE A 66 36.67 -6.81 12.71
CA PHE A 66 37.14 -8.18 12.95
C PHE A 66 38.57 -8.45 12.44
N LYS A 67 39.15 -7.53 11.65
CA LYS A 67 40.50 -7.67 11.10
C LYS A 67 41.59 -7.04 11.99
N GLN A 68 41.20 -6.38 13.07
CA GLN A 68 42.06 -5.76 14.06
C GLN A 68 42.21 -6.66 15.29
#